data_AF-A0A8X6TKK6-F1
#
_entry.id   AF-A0A8X6TKK6-F1
#
_cell.length_a   1.000
_cell.length_b   1.000
_cell.length_c   1.000
_cell.angle_alpha   90.00
_cell.angle_beta   90.00
_cell.angle_gamma   90.00
#
_symmetry.space_group_name_H-M   'P 1'
#
loop_
_entity.id
_entity.type
_entity.pdbx_description
1 polymer ?
#
loop_
_entity_poly.entity_id
_entity_poly.type
_entity_poly.pdbx_seq_one_letter_code
_entity_poly.pdbx_strand_id
1 'polypeptide(L)' 'MRHGMSPTQAAQDSIKRIIAKYPSFSGAIIAATINGEYGASCHGMEKFPFSVINRKLGKVTVETVACL' A
#
# COMPACT_ATOMS: atom_id res chain seq x y z
N MET A 1 -1.76 1.02 11.57
CA MET A 1 -0.39 1.27 12.07
C MET A 1 -0.34 1.69 13.54
N ARG A 2 -1.16 2.64 14.04
CA ARG A 2 -1.17 3.04 15.47
C ARG A 2 -1.31 1.86 16.46
N HIS A 3 -2.01 0.80 16.05
CA HIS A 3 -2.21 -0.43 16.84
C HIS A 3 -1.26 -1.57 16.47
N GLY A 4 -0.08 -1.29 15.89
CA GLY A 4 0.94 -2.29 15.60
C GLY A 4 0.81 -3.04 14.27
N MET A 5 -0.22 -2.77 13.45
CA MET A 5 -0.27 -3.31 12.08
C MET A 5 0.90 -2.81 11.25
N SER A 6 1.51 -3.72 10.46
CA SER A 6 2.46 -3.34 9.41
C SER A 6 1.81 -2.42 8.36
N PRO A 7 2.59 -1.62 7.62
CA PRO A 7 2.07 -0.77 6.54
C PRO A 7 1.19 -1.50 5.53
N THR A 8 1.63 -2.66 5.04
CA THR A 8 0.88 -3.46 4.07
C THR A 8 -0.45 -3.92 4.65
N GLN A 9 -0.47 -4.44 5.88
CA GLN A 9 -1.70 -4.87 6.54
C GLN A 9 -2.67 -3.68 6.75
N ALA A 10 -2.16 -2.51 7.12
CA ALA A 10 -2.99 -1.33 7.31
C ALA A 10 -3.58 -0.81 5.98
N ALA A 11 -2.79 -0.84 4.90
CA ALA A 11 -3.27 -0.50 3.55
C ALA A 11 -4.33 -1.49 3.08
N GLN A 12 -4.11 -2.80 3.26
CA GLN A 12 -5.09 -3.85 2.93
C GLN A 12 -6.38 -3.72 3.73
N ASP A 13 -6.30 -3.45 5.04
CA ASP A 13 -7.50 -3.23 5.87
C ASP A 13 -8.31 -2.03 5.37
N SER A 14 -7.63 -0.96 4.98
CA SER A 14 -8.27 0.23 4.41
C SER A 14 -8.97 -0.07 3.09
N ILE A 15 -8.30 -0.77 2.16
CA ILE A 15 -8.91 -1.20 0.88
C ILE A 15 -10.12 -2.12 1.14
N LYS A 16 -10.01 -3.10 2.04
CA LYS A 16 -11.12 -4.01 2.40
C LYS A 16 -12.36 -3.26 2.88
N ARG A 17 -12.20 -2.21 3.67
CA ARG A 17 -13.32 -1.36 4.12
C ARG A 17 -13.95 -0.56 2.98
N ILE A 18 -13.14 -0.09 2.05
CA ILE A 18 -13.62 0.66 0.87
C ILE A 18 -14.45 -0.27 -0.02
N ILE A 19 -13.90 -1.43 -0.39
CA ILE A 19 -14.58 -2.37 -1.31
C ILE A 19 -15.84 -2.98 -0.69
N ALA A 20 -15.90 -3.13 0.63
CA ALA A 20 -17.10 -3.56 1.33
C ALA A 20 -18.28 -2.59 1.11
N LYS A 21 -18.00 -1.30 0.85
CA LYS A 21 -19.02 -0.28 0.56
C LYS A 21 -19.14 0.03 -0.95
N TYR A 22 -18.03 -0.03 -1.68
CA TYR A 22 -17.93 0.30 -3.09
C TYR A 22 -17.19 -0.83 -3.85
N PRO A 23 -17.87 -1.93 -4.21
CA PRO A 23 -17.22 -3.11 -4.79
C PRO A 23 -16.54 -2.87 -6.14
N SER A 24 -16.92 -1.82 -6.86
CA SER A 24 -16.32 -1.42 -8.14
C SER A 24 -15.25 -0.35 -8.02
N PHE A 25 -14.80 -0.04 -6.79
CA PHE A 25 -13.73 0.92 -6.56
C PHE A 25 -12.44 0.49 -7.25
N SER A 26 -11.76 1.41 -7.93
CA SER A 26 -10.39 1.19 -8.42
C SER A 26 -9.48 2.21 -7.76
N GLY A 27 -8.45 1.73 -7.08
CA GLY A 27 -7.52 2.61 -6.37
C GLY A 27 -6.54 1.86 -5.49
N ALA A 28 -5.59 2.61 -4.96
CA ALA A 28 -4.49 2.09 -4.16
C ALA A 28 -4.17 3.00 -2.97
N ILE A 29 -3.60 2.40 -1.93
CA ILE A 29 -3.16 3.07 -0.71
C ILE A 29 -1.72 2.66 -0.45
N ILE A 30 -0.87 3.66 -0.21
CA ILE A 30 0.51 3.50 0.27
C ILE A 30 0.53 3.96 1.72
N ALA A 31 1.20 3.19 2.59
CA ALA A 31 1.38 3.50 3.99
C ALA A 31 2.87 3.44 4.35
N ALA A 32 3.28 4.26 5.31
CA ALA A 32 4.62 4.24 5.88
C ALA A 32 4.57 4.48 7.39
N THR A 33 5.43 3.79 8.15
CA THR A 33 5.63 4.03 9.58
C THR A 33 6.66 5.13 9.82
N ILE A 34 6.66 5.68 11.03
CA ILE A 34 7.69 6.63 11.48
C ILE A 34 9.11 6.05 11.45
N ASN A 35 9.24 4.73 11.50
CA ASN A 35 10.52 4.02 11.46
C ASN A 35 11.01 3.77 10.02
N GLY A 36 10.24 4.20 9.02
CA GLY A 36 10.60 4.06 7.61
C GLY A 36 10.24 2.71 6.98
N GLU A 37 9.47 1.86 7.66
CA GLU A 37 8.81 0.73 7.00
C GLU A 37 7.68 1.26 6.11
N TYR A 38 7.44 0.63 4.98
CA TYR A 38 6.41 1.03 4.04
C TYR A 38 5.71 -0.19 3.44
N GLY A 39 4.58 0.05 2.80
CA GLY A 39 3.79 -0.99 2.15
C GLY A 39 2.62 -0.38 1.40
N ALA A 40 2.00 -1.17 0.53
CA ALA A 40 0.90 -0.72 -0.30
C ALA A 40 -0.15 -1.82 -0.49
N SER A 41 -1.35 -1.41 -0.88
CA SER A 41 -2.44 -2.30 -1.30
C SER A 41 -3.30 -1.61 -2.34
N CYS A 42 -3.90 -2.37 -3.25
CA CYS A 42 -4.74 -1.86 -4.32
C CYS A 42 -5.94 -2.76 -4.59
N HIS A 43 -6.92 -2.24 -5.32
CA HIS A 43 -8.07 -2.96 -5.85
C HIS A 43 -8.49 -2.37 -7.21
N GLY A 44 -9.14 -3.17 -8.05
CA GLY A 44 -9.64 -2.73 -9.36
C GLY A 44 -8.56 -2.52 -10.43
N MET A 45 -7.38 -3.13 -10.27
CA MET A 45 -6.29 -3.19 -11.26
C MET A 45 -5.48 -4.48 -11.04
N GLU A 46 -4.65 -4.92 -12.00
CA GLU A 46 -3.85 -6.15 -11.84
C GLU A 46 -2.74 -5.96 -10.80
N LYS A 47 -2.03 -4.83 -10.92
CA LYS A 47 -0.85 -4.50 -10.13
C LYS A 47 -0.79 -2.99 -9.93
N PHE A 48 -0.22 -2.59 -8.80
CA PHE A 48 -0.01 -1.18 -8.48
C PHE A 48 1.49 -0.90 -8.31
N PRO A 49 2.11 -0.19 -9.27
CA PRO A 49 3.49 0.28 -9.14
C PRO A 49 3.56 1.54 -8.27
N PHE A 50 4.58 1.64 -7.43
CA PHE A 50 4.86 2.83 -6.62
C PHE A 50 6.36 3.06 -6.45
N SER A 51 6.75 4.33 -6.38
CA SER A 51 8.15 4.74 -6.26
C SER A 51 8.57 4.87 -4.81
N VAL A 52 9.71 4.29 -4.46
CA VAL A 52 10.32 4.38 -3.13
C VAL A 52 11.72 4.96 -3.25
N ILE A 53 12.04 5.90 -2.36
CA ILE A 53 13.40 6.35 -2.13
C ILE A 53 13.66 6.41 -0.62
N ASN A 54 14.77 5.84 -0.19
CA ASN A 54 15.24 5.89 1.19
C ASN A 54 16.76 5.71 1.21
N ARG A 55 17.37 5.84 2.40
CA ARG A 55 18.83 5.70 2.56
C ARG A 55 19.37 4.32 2.17
N LYS A 56 18.56 3.25 2.25
CA LYS A 56 18.96 1.90 1.85
C LYS A 56 18.99 1.74 0.33
N LEU A 57 18.01 2.32 -0.36
CA LEU A 57 17.89 2.22 -1.82
C LEU A 57 18.82 3.20 -2.55
N GLY A 58 19.07 4.40 -1.99
CA GLY A 58 19.99 5.40 -2.55
C GLY A 58 19.57 6.03 -3.89
N LYS A 59 18.54 5.50 -4.53
CA LYS A 59 17.92 5.97 -5.77
C LYS A 59 16.41 5.68 -5.72
N VAL A 60 15.67 6.27 -6.65
CA VAL A 60 14.26 5.92 -6.85
C VAL A 60 14.18 4.49 -7.38
N THR A 61 13.46 3.64 -6.67
CA THR A 61 13.17 2.26 -7.07
C THR A 61 11.66 2.13 -7.21
N VAL A 62 11.20 1.58 -8.33
CA VAL A 62 9.78 1.27 -8.53
C VAL A 62 9.54 -0.13 -7.98
N GLU A 63 8.68 -0.21 -6.97
CA GLU A 63 8.16 -1.47 -6.44
C GLU A 63 6.73 -1.69 -6.94
N THR A 64 6.25 -2.93 -6.85
CA THR A 64 4.92 -3.28 -7.36
C THR A 64 4.26 -4.28 -6.43
N VAL A 65 2.97 -4.06 -6.13
CA VAL A 65 2.13 -5.00 -5.38
C VAL A 65 1.02 -5.54 -6.27
N ALA A 66 0.67 -6.82 -6.07
CA ALA A 66 -0.54 -7.39 -6.64
C ALA A 66 -1.77 -6.87 -5.88
N CYS A 67 -2.85 -6.61 -6.61
CA CYS A 67 -4.08 -6.12 -6.01
C CYS A 67 -4.95 -7.24 -5.43
N LEU A 68 -5.83 -6.84 -4.51
CA LEU A 68 -6.85 -7.68 -3.89
C LEU A 68 -8.04 -7.92 -4.81
#